data_AF-A0A117JMH7-F1
#
_entry.id   AF-A0A117JMH7-F1
#
_cell.length_a   1.000
_cell.length_b   1.000
_cell.length_c   1.000
_cell.angle_alpha   90.00
_cell.angle_beta   90.00
_cell.angle_gamma   90.00
#
_symmetry.space_group_name_H-M   'P 1'
#
loop_
_entity.id
_entity.type
_entity.pdbx_description
1 polymer ?
#
loop_
_entity_poly.entity_id
_entity_poly.type
_entity_poly.pdbx_seq_one_letter_code
_entity_poly.pdbx_strand_id
1 'polypeptide(L)'
;MRSNRISDVLTELEALYRELATMRLDGLTRTELYALIEQLDRLDNQAAALEQRLFGRLLLDHGAAPRDVARRLRISPGEARRRLGQAAS
;
A
#
# COMPACT_ATOMS: atom_id res chain seq x y z
N MET A 1 10.97 -10.46 -21.84
CA MET A 1 10.80 -9.95 -20.46
C MET A 1 9.50 -10.53 -19.92
N ARG A 2 9.52 -11.29 -18.81
CA ARG A 2 8.25 -11.63 -18.14
C ARG A 2 7.70 -10.33 -17.56
N SER A 3 6.57 -9.86 -18.10
CA SER A 3 5.81 -8.80 -17.44
C SER A 3 5.57 -9.25 -16.01
N ASN A 4 6.01 -8.47 -15.03
CA ASN A 4 5.69 -8.77 -13.65
C ASN A 4 4.23 -8.38 -13.49
N ARG A 5 3.31 -9.33 -13.66
CA ARG A 5 1.85 -9.13 -13.55
C ARG A 5 1.47 -8.30 -12.31
N ILE A 6 2.25 -8.40 -11.22
CA ILE A 6 2.11 -7.57 -10.02
C ILE A 6 2.34 -6.08 -10.32
N SER A 7 3.42 -5.74 -11.02
CA SER A 7 3.72 -4.38 -11.45
C SER A 7 2.67 -3.82 -12.41
N ASP A 8 2.14 -4.66 -13.31
CA ASP A 8 1.08 -4.24 -14.23
C ASP A 8 -0.20 -3.89 -13.46
N VAL A 9 -0.61 -4.75 -12.52
CA VAL A 9 -1.78 -4.51 -11.64
C VAL A 9 -1.59 -3.28 -10.77
N LEU A 10 -0.38 -3.05 -10.22
CA LEU A 10 -0.10 -1.85 -9.43
C LEU A 10 -0.16 -0.57 -10.28
N THR A 11 0.28 -0.64 -11.54
CA THR A 11 0.19 0.49 -12.49
C THR A 11 -1.27 0.80 -12.83
N GLU A 12 -2.08 -0.23 -13.04
CA GLU A 12 -3.53 -0.08 -13.25
C GLU A 12 -4.22 0.51 -12.02
N LEU A 13 -3.88 0.03 -10.82
CA LEU A 13 -4.39 0.59 -9.57
C LEU A 13 -4.05 2.08 -9.41
N GLU A 14 -2.81 2.48 -9.72
CA GLU A 14 -2.40 3.89 -9.71
C GLU A 14 -3.19 4.74 -10.72
N ALA A 15 -3.52 4.18 -11.90
CA ALA A 15 -4.38 4.85 -12.87
C ALA A 15 -5.81 5.05 -12.33
N LEU A 16 -6.39 4.03 -11.71
CA LEU A 16 -7.73 4.10 -11.11
C LEU A 16 -7.80 5.12 -9.96
N TYR A 17 -6.79 5.17 -9.09
CA TYR A 17 -6.73 6.20 -8.04
C TYR A 17 -6.65 7.62 -8.62
N ARG A 18 -5.90 7.81 -9.71
CA ARG A 18 -5.86 9.11 -10.41
C ARG A 18 -7.20 9.46 -11.04
N GLU A 19 -7.89 8.50 -11.63
CA GLU A 19 -9.23 8.70 -12.16
C GLU A 19 -10.22 9.11 -11.07
N LEU A 20 -10.27 8.36 -9.96
CA LEU A 20 -11.10 8.67 -8.79
C LEU A 20 -10.84 10.09 -8.25
N ALA A 21 -9.58 10.51 -8.18
CA ALA A 21 -9.20 11.84 -7.70
C ALA A 21 -9.71 12.99 -8.59
N THR A 22 -10.10 12.70 -9.84
CA THR A 22 -10.65 13.68 -10.80
C THR A 22 -12.18 13.64 -10.90
N MET A 23 -12.83 12.66 -10.25
CA MET A 23 -14.28 12.54 -10.30
C MET A 23 -14.96 13.70 -9.54
N ARG A 24 -16.06 14.19 -10.10
CA ARG A 24 -16.90 15.18 -9.44
C ARG A 24 -17.68 14.51 -8.32
N LEU A 25 -17.57 15.07 -7.12
CA LEU A 25 -18.32 14.62 -5.94
C LEU A 25 -19.61 15.42 -5.72
N ASP A 26 -19.88 16.39 -6.60
CA ASP A 26 -21.10 17.20 -6.57
C ASP A 26 -22.33 16.30 -6.75
N GLY A 27 -23.39 16.57 -5.99
CA GLY A 27 -24.65 15.83 -6.09
C GLY A 27 -24.73 14.55 -5.27
N LEU A 28 -23.65 14.13 -4.61
CA LEU A 28 -23.68 13.04 -3.63
C LEU A 28 -24.40 13.47 -2.36
N THR A 29 -25.25 12.58 -1.85
CA THR A 29 -25.87 12.70 -0.54
C THR A 29 -24.84 12.45 0.56
N ARG A 30 -25.15 12.88 1.79
CA ARG A 30 -24.33 12.60 2.97
C ARG A 30 -24.09 11.09 3.17
N THR A 31 -25.10 10.25 2.94
CA THR A 31 -24.99 8.79 3.10
C THR A 31 -24.02 8.21 2.07
N GLU A 32 -24.09 8.67 0.82
CA GLU A 32 -23.17 8.22 -0.23
C GLU A 32 -21.73 8.65 0.06
N LEU A 33 -21.52 9.86 0.58
CA LEU A 33 -20.20 10.31 1.00
C LEU A 33 -19.61 9.41 2.09
N TYR A 34 -20.39 9.03 3.11
CA TYR A 34 -19.92 8.09 4.13
C TYR A 34 -19.61 6.70 3.56
N ALA A 35 -20.44 6.21 2.65
CA ALA A 35 -20.22 4.91 2.01
C ALA A 35 -18.92 4.90 1.18
N LEU A 36 -18.61 6.00 0.48
CA LEU A 36 -17.36 6.16 -0.26
C LEU A 36 -16.14 6.18 0.67
N ILE A 37 -16.22 6.91 1.79
CA ILE A 37 -15.15 6.92 2.81
C ILE A 37 -14.90 5.50 3.33
N GLU A 38 -15.95 4.75 3.68
CA GLU A 38 -15.82 3.37 4.16
C GLU A 38 -15.24 2.43 3.09
N GLN A 39 -15.53 2.66 1.81
CA GLN A 39 -14.90 1.92 0.71
C GLN A 39 -13.40 2.22 0.60
N LEU A 40 -13.01 3.49 0.69
CA LEU A 40 -11.60 3.89 0.68
C LEU A 40 -10.85 3.31 1.88
N ASP A 41 -11.42 3.39 3.08
CA ASP A 41 -10.84 2.80 4.29
C ASP A 41 -10.60 1.29 4.15
N ARG A 42 -11.53 0.57 3.49
CA ARG A 42 -11.35 -0.86 3.21
C ARG A 42 -10.20 -1.12 2.24
N LEU A 43 -10.06 -0.31 1.19
CA LEU A 43 -8.95 -0.43 0.24
C LEU A 43 -7.61 -0.14 0.91
N ASP A 44 -7.54 0.88 1.75
CA ASP A 44 -6.33 1.23 2.52
C ASP A 44 -5.92 0.08 3.45
N ASN A 45 -6.87 -0.55 4.14
CA ASN A 45 -6.61 -1.72 4.97
C ASN A 45 -6.11 -2.92 4.15
N GLN A 46 -6.64 -3.15 2.95
CA GLN A 46 -6.17 -4.21 2.06
C GLN A 46 -4.75 -3.94 1.56
N ALA A 47 -4.43 -2.69 1.21
CA ALA A 47 -3.09 -2.27 0.82
C ALA A 47 -2.08 -2.45 1.96
N ALA A 48 -2.44 -2.06 3.18
CA ALA A 48 -1.61 -2.25 4.37
C ALA A 48 -1.35 -3.74 4.66
N ALA A 49 -2.36 -4.61 4.51
CA ALA A 49 -2.19 -6.04 4.68
C ALA A 49 -1.26 -6.65 3.61
N LEU A 50 -1.34 -6.19 2.36
CA LEU A 50 -0.41 -6.58 1.31
C LEU A 50 1.02 -6.13 1.65
N GLU A 51 1.18 -4.88 2.09
CA GLU A 51 2.48 -4.34 2.50
C GLU A 51 3.11 -5.15 3.64
N GLN A 52 2.34 -5.51 4.66
CA GLN A 52 2.81 -6.39 5.75
C GLN A 52 3.29 -7.75 5.24
N ARG A 53 2.57 -8.37 4.29
CA ARG A 53 3.01 -9.63 3.67
C ARG A 53 4.31 -9.47 2.88
N LEU A 54 4.50 -8.34 2.20
CA LEU A 54 5.75 -8.03 1.49
C LEU A 54 6.92 -7.84 2.48
N PHE A 55 6.70 -7.16 3.61
CA PHE A 55 7.70 -7.06 4.68
C PHE A 55 8.01 -8.42 5.32
N GLY A 56 7.00 -9.26 5.54
CA GLY A 56 7.19 -10.63 6.01
C GLY A 56 8.05 -11.44 5.04
N ARG A 57 7.85 -11.24 3.73
CA ARG A 57 8.71 -11.87 2.71
C ARG A 57 10.13 -11.33 2.72
N LEU A 58 10.31 -10.02 2.93
CA LEU A 58 11.64 -9.42 3.10
C LEU A 58 12.37 -9.98 4.32
N LEU A 59 11.68 -10.20 5.45
CA LEU A 59 12.31 -10.80 6.64
C LEU A 59 12.87 -12.21 6.38
N LEU A 60 12.20 -12.99 5.54
CA LEU A 60 12.67 -14.33 5.14
C LEU A 60 13.89 -14.25 4.21
N ASP A 61 14.09 -13.13 3.54
CA ASP A 61 15.29 -12.86 2.75
C ASP A 61 16.41 -12.36 3.69
N HIS A 62 17.42 -13.20 3.90
CA HIS A 62 18.50 -12.96 4.88
C HIS A 62 19.35 -11.70 4.55
N GLY A 63 19.12 -11.06 3.40
CA GLY A 63 19.72 -9.78 3.01
C GLY A 63 18.96 -8.50 3.39
N ALA A 64 17.70 -8.60 3.86
CA ALA A 64 16.87 -7.41 4.10
C ALA A 64 17.05 -6.80 5.50
N ALA A 65 18.25 -6.27 5.78
CA ALA A 65 18.47 -5.54 7.03
C ALA A 65 17.62 -4.25 7.08
N PRO A 66 17.13 -3.81 8.26
CA PRO A 66 16.31 -2.61 8.39
C PRO A 66 16.90 -1.34 7.75
N ARG A 67 18.24 -1.21 7.75
CA ARG A 67 18.95 -0.10 7.08
C ARG A 67 18.77 -0.09 5.56
N ASP A 68 18.74 -1.28 4.95
CA ASP A 68 18.64 -1.46 3.51
C ASP A 68 17.22 -1.19 3.05
N VAL A 69 16.24 -1.64 3.85
CA VAL A 69 14.82 -1.30 3.70
C VAL A 69 14.59 0.20 3.82
N ALA A 70 15.12 0.84 4.88
CA ALA A 70 15.00 2.29 5.08
C ALA A 70 15.55 3.08 3.89
N ARG A 71 16.74 2.72 3.42
CA ARG A 71 17.37 3.33 2.24
C ARG A 71 16.54 3.12 0.98
N ARG A 72 16.04 1.91 0.73
CA ARG A 72 15.32 1.57 -0.51
C ARG A 72 13.95 2.24 -0.59
N LEU A 73 13.23 2.28 0.53
CA LEU A 73 11.89 2.87 0.63
C LEU A 73 11.91 4.36 0.98
N ARG A 74 13.09 4.93 1.24
CA ARG A 74 13.27 6.35 1.63
C ARG A 74 12.46 6.72 2.88
N ILE A 75 12.44 5.83 3.86
CA ILE A 75 11.79 6.01 5.17
C ILE A 75 12.84 6.10 6.28
N SER A 76 12.43 6.53 7.47
CA SER A 76 13.34 6.55 8.62
C SER A 76 13.74 5.12 9.05
N PRO A 77 14.93 4.94 9.64
CA PRO A 77 15.33 3.63 10.19
C PRO A 77 14.36 3.10 11.26
N GLY A 78 13.77 4.00 12.05
CA GLY A 78 12.77 3.64 13.06
C GLY A 78 11.48 3.11 12.42
N GLU A 79 11.02 3.73 11.34
CA GLU A 79 9.84 3.29 10.60
C GLU A 79 10.08 1.95 9.90
N ALA A 80 11.25 1.75 9.29
CA ALA A 80 11.63 0.46 8.71
C ALA A 80 11.66 -0.65 9.77
N ARG A 81 12.24 -0.38 10.95
CA ARG A 81 12.24 -1.32 12.08
C ARG A 81 10.83 -1.63 12.57
N ARG A 82 9.96 -0.62 12.67
CA ARG A 82 8.55 -0.78 13.08
C ARG A 82 7.79 -1.67 12.09
N ARG A 83 7.84 -1.39 10.79
CA ARG A 83 7.13 -2.17 9.76
C ARG A 83 7.64 -3.61 9.66
N LEU A 84 8.95 -3.82 9.75
CA LEU A 84 9.52 -5.16 9.82
C LEU A 84 9.11 -5.89 11.10
N GLY A 85 9.15 -5.24 12.26
CA GLY A 85 8.70 -5.85 13.52
C GLY A 85 7.22 -6.24 13.52
N GLN A 86 6.35 -5.39 12.94
CA GLN A 86 4.93 -5.70 12.76
C GLN A 86 4.69 -6.93 11.87
N ALA A 87 5.55 -7.15 10.87
CA ALA A 87 5.44 -8.30 9.98
C ALA A 87 6.03 -9.60 10.57
N ALA A 88 6.76 -9.51 11.68
CA ALA A 88 7.32 -10.66 12.42
C ALA A 88 6.41 -11.16 13.56
N SER A 89 5.34 -10.42 13.86
CA SER A 89 4.37 -10.73 14.92
C SER A 89 3.19 -11.52 14.36
#